data_AF-A0A971K7P5-F1
#
_entry.id   AF-A0A971K7P5-F1
#
_cell.length_a   1.000
_cell.length_b   1.000
_cell.length_c   1.000
_cell.angle_alpha   90.00
_cell.angle_beta   90.00
_cell.angle_gamma   90.00
#
_symmetry.space_group_name_H-M   'P 1'
#
loop_
_entity.id
_entity.type
_entity.pdbx_description
1 polymer ?
#
loop_
_entity_poly.entity_id
_entity_poly.type
_entity_poly.pdbx_seq_one_letter_code
_entity_poly.pdbx_strand_id
1 'polypeptide(L)'
;MNLRQKTARILGSLRIFRPAAIKSGVVSIKSGLNHFLLIIRQQIEKIIAGAKADRREYNRVMFLSVTGLCFFAYIMLCILTEKNVLNIFPPVPVIKENRIINVYMPSEKCTEIIREQRRVFSDLEDEKLVHRIFYLVAAGSQYENTMSNVPARFIIKMIWIIDNEDGDGKTCLIDLMPVMIEKETAVVKGSEQMFREALEKTVVENVPGVKKVILLEKGVPGKRLWDI
;
A
#
# COMPACT_ATOMS: atom_id res chain seq x y z
N MET A 1 73.57 29.62 4.49
CA MET A 1 73.35 28.16 4.27
C MET A 1 71.90 27.97 3.87
N ASN A 2 71.61 27.12 2.87
CA ASN A 2 70.28 26.73 2.38
C ASN A 2 69.47 27.69 1.51
N LEU A 3 69.80 27.71 0.21
CA LEU A 3 68.87 28.01 -0.89
C LEU A 3 69.49 27.48 -2.19
N ARG A 4 69.50 26.15 -2.40
CA ARG A 4 69.77 25.52 -3.73
C ARG A 4 69.62 24.00 -3.84
N GLN A 5 69.12 23.28 -2.83
CA GLN A 5 69.09 21.80 -2.88
C GLN A 5 67.70 21.14 -2.98
N LYS A 6 66.61 21.88 -3.22
CA LYS A 6 65.26 21.29 -3.23
C LYS A 6 64.52 21.26 -4.59
N THR A 7 65.17 21.62 -5.69
CA THR A 7 64.52 21.72 -7.02
C THR A 7 65.19 20.91 -8.13
N ALA A 8 65.93 19.84 -7.79
CA ALA A 8 66.57 18.94 -8.77
C ALA A 8 66.24 17.45 -8.50
N ARG A 9 64.96 17.15 -8.28
CA ARG A 9 64.44 15.76 -8.24
C ARG A 9 63.18 15.58 -9.09
N ILE A 10 63.02 16.45 -10.08
CA ILE A 10 62.03 16.37 -11.15
C ILE A 10 62.85 16.32 -12.43
N LEU A 11 62.54 15.38 -13.33
CA LEU A 11 63.27 15.02 -14.56
C LEU A 11 64.34 13.94 -14.39
N GLY A 12 63.89 12.69 -14.31
CA GLY A 12 64.79 11.54 -14.39
C GLY A 12 64.12 10.16 -14.43
N SER A 13 62.86 10.02 -14.88
CA SER A 13 62.26 8.68 -15.08
C SER A 13 61.07 8.64 -16.04
N LEU A 14 61.15 9.36 -17.17
CA LEU A 14 60.25 9.10 -18.30
C LEU A 14 60.88 8.03 -19.20
N ARG A 15 60.67 6.76 -18.85
CA ARG A 15 60.82 5.62 -19.76
C ARG A 15 59.48 4.92 -19.93
N ILE A 16 58.80 5.27 -21.02
CA ILE A 16 58.09 4.36 -21.94
C ILE A 16 57.18 3.32 -21.26
N PHE A 17 55.92 3.72 -21.05
CA PHE A 17 54.80 2.79 -20.84
C PHE A 17 54.58 1.98 -22.14
N ARG A 18 54.95 0.69 -22.13
CA ARG A 18 54.56 -0.28 -23.18
C ARG A 18 53.14 -0.81 -22.87
N PRO A 19 52.20 -0.84 -23.83
CA PRO A 19 50.89 -1.44 -23.65
C PRO A 19 50.99 -2.96 -23.89
N ALA A 20 51.46 -3.72 -22.89
CA ALA A 20 51.54 -5.19 -22.97
C ALA A 20 50.59 -5.92 -22.01
N ALA A 21 50.02 -5.22 -21.02
CA ALA A 21 49.30 -5.88 -19.91
C ALA A 21 47.81 -6.16 -20.17
N ILE A 22 47.20 -5.63 -21.23
CA ILE A 22 45.74 -5.78 -21.47
C ILE A 22 45.43 -7.04 -22.30
N LYS A 23 46.38 -7.57 -23.07
CA LYS A 23 46.17 -8.77 -23.90
C LYS A 23 46.32 -10.10 -23.13
N SER A 24 47.07 -10.13 -22.03
CA SER A 24 47.31 -11.38 -21.26
C SER A 24 46.13 -11.79 -20.37
N GLY A 25 45.33 -10.84 -19.87
CA GLY A 25 44.14 -11.13 -19.05
C GLY A 25 43.02 -11.80 -19.84
N VAL A 26 42.75 -11.35 -21.07
CA VAL A 26 41.69 -11.91 -21.93
C VAL A 26 42.02 -13.32 -22.42
N VAL A 27 43.30 -13.61 -22.67
CA VAL A 27 43.75 -14.95 -23.10
C VAL A 27 43.69 -15.95 -21.95
N SER A 28 44.00 -15.53 -20.72
CA SER A 28 43.89 -16.38 -19.52
C SER A 28 42.45 -16.79 -19.22
N ILE A 29 41.49 -15.85 -19.31
CA ILE A 29 40.05 -16.11 -19.09
C ILE A 29 39.48 -17.05 -20.16
N LYS A 30 39.87 -16.87 -21.43
CA LYS A 30 39.47 -17.78 -22.52
C LYS A 30 40.04 -19.19 -22.33
N SER A 31 41.28 -19.32 -21.83
CA SER A 31 41.87 -20.63 -21.55
C SER A 31 41.19 -21.37 -20.39
N GLY A 32 40.80 -20.62 -19.34
CA GLY A 32 40.07 -21.17 -18.19
C GLY A 32 38.66 -21.64 -18.53
N LEU A 33 37.93 -20.87 -19.37
CA LEU A 33 36.61 -21.27 -19.88
C LEU A 33 36.70 -22.52 -20.76
N ASN A 34 37.68 -22.61 -21.65
CA ASN A 34 37.87 -23.78 -22.50
C ASN A 34 38.22 -25.03 -21.67
N HIS A 35 39.04 -24.89 -20.62
CA HIS A 35 39.34 -25.98 -19.70
C HIS A 35 38.11 -26.44 -18.91
N PHE A 36 37.28 -25.50 -18.44
CA PHE A 36 36.03 -25.81 -17.75
C PHE A 36 35.01 -26.52 -18.65
N LEU A 37 34.89 -26.09 -19.91
CA LEU A 37 34.05 -26.74 -20.92
C LEU A 37 34.50 -28.17 -21.21
N LEU A 38 35.81 -28.43 -21.24
CA LEU A 38 36.35 -29.78 -21.41
C LEU A 38 36.01 -30.69 -20.22
N ILE A 39 36.11 -30.19 -18.99
CA ILE A 39 35.72 -30.93 -17.78
C ILE A 39 34.22 -31.27 -17.83
N ILE A 40 33.37 -30.31 -18.18
CA ILE A 40 31.92 -30.52 -18.29
C ILE A 40 31.64 -31.60 -19.33
N ARG A 41 32.26 -31.51 -20.51
CA ARG A 41 32.06 -32.50 -21.58
C ARG A 41 32.46 -33.90 -21.15
N GLN A 42 33.59 -34.05 -20.47
CA GLN A 42 34.03 -35.34 -19.92
C GLN A 42 33.07 -35.90 -18.87
N GLN A 43 32.48 -35.04 -18.03
CA GLN A 43 31.48 -35.49 -17.06
C GLN A 43 30.17 -35.89 -17.74
N ILE A 44 29.72 -35.16 -18.77
CA ILE A 44 28.54 -35.51 -19.57
C ILE A 44 28.73 -36.87 -20.25
N GLU A 45 29.89 -37.12 -20.86
CA GLU A 45 30.18 -38.40 -21.51
C GLU A 45 30.18 -39.57 -20.52
N LYS A 46 30.70 -39.37 -19.30
CA LYS A 46 30.63 -40.38 -18.22
C LYS A 46 29.19 -40.63 -17.76
N ILE A 47 28.38 -39.58 -17.62
CA ILE A 47 26.97 -39.69 -17.21
C ILE A 47 26.14 -40.40 -18.29
N ILE A 48 26.37 -40.11 -19.57
CA ILE A 48 25.70 -40.79 -20.68
C ILE A 48 26.12 -42.26 -20.78
N ALA A 49 27.40 -42.56 -20.54
CA ALA A 49 27.89 -43.94 -20.50
C ALA A 49 27.27 -44.74 -19.34
N GLY A 50 27.17 -44.17 -18.14
CA GLY A 50 26.49 -44.78 -16.99
C GLY A 50 24.98 -44.97 -17.23
N ALA A 51 24.32 -43.98 -17.82
CA ALA A 51 22.90 -44.05 -18.16
C ALA A 51 22.55 -45.15 -19.19
N LYS A 52 23.51 -45.58 -20.03
CA LYS A 52 23.33 -46.72 -20.96
C LYS A 52 23.54 -48.08 -20.30
N ALA A 53 24.28 -48.13 -19.18
CA ALA A 53 24.64 -49.37 -18.51
C ALA A 53 23.58 -49.84 -17.50
N ASP A 54 22.87 -48.91 -16.84
CA ASP A 54 21.87 -49.23 -15.81
C ASP A 54 20.59 -48.40 -15.94
N ARG A 55 19.43 -49.07 -15.85
CA ARG A 55 18.10 -48.46 -15.91
C ARG A 55 17.83 -47.53 -14.72
N ARG A 56 18.47 -47.78 -13.57
CA ARG A 56 18.36 -46.90 -12.39
C ARG A 56 19.07 -45.57 -12.62
N GLU A 57 20.24 -45.59 -13.26
CA GLU A 57 21.00 -44.39 -13.59
C GLU A 57 20.32 -43.58 -14.69
N TYR A 58 19.74 -44.26 -15.69
CA TYR A 58 18.91 -43.62 -16.71
C TYR A 58 17.76 -42.79 -16.11
N ASN A 59 17.00 -43.36 -15.18
CA ASN A 59 15.89 -42.66 -14.53
C ASN A 59 16.35 -41.43 -13.72
N ARG A 60 17.52 -41.51 -13.07
CA ARG A 60 18.10 -40.38 -12.33
C ARG A 60 18.50 -39.24 -13.26
N VAL A 61 19.16 -39.56 -14.37
CA VAL A 61 19.56 -38.57 -15.38
C VAL A 61 18.33 -37.95 -16.02
N MET A 62 17.31 -38.75 -16.34
CA MET A 62 16.05 -38.28 -16.89
C MET A 62 15.36 -37.30 -15.93
N PHE A 63 15.23 -37.66 -14.64
CA PHE A 63 14.66 -36.76 -13.63
C PHE A 63 15.46 -35.46 -13.47
N LEU A 64 16.80 -35.56 -13.44
CA LEU A 64 17.67 -34.39 -13.35
C LEU A 64 17.52 -33.48 -14.59
N SER A 65 17.39 -34.07 -15.79
CA SER A 65 17.24 -33.32 -17.04
C SER A 65 15.90 -32.58 -17.11
N VAL A 66 14.81 -33.22 -16.70
CA VAL A 66 13.48 -32.59 -16.65
C VAL A 66 13.47 -31.47 -15.62
N THR A 67 14.06 -31.71 -14.44
CA THR A 67 14.17 -30.70 -13.38
C THR A 67 15.01 -29.51 -13.86
N GLY A 68 16.13 -29.76 -14.54
CA GLY A 68 16.98 -28.72 -15.12
C GLY A 68 16.26 -27.91 -16.20
N LEU A 69 15.47 -28.56 -17.05
CA LEU A 69 14.66 -27.88 -18.07
C LEU A 69 13.61 -26.98 -17.43
N CYS A 70 12.91 -27.46 -16.39
CA CYS A 70 11.95 -26.65 -15.64
C CYS A 70 12.62 -25.43 -14.98
N PHE A 71 13.82 -25.60 -14.41
CA PHE A 71 14.58 -24.51 -13.82
C PHE A 71 15.03 -23.48 -14.84
N PHE A 72 15.44 -23.92 -16.04
CA PHE A 72 15.80 -23.02 -17.13
C PHE A 72 14.60 -22.23 -17.66
N ALA A 73 13.47 -22.92 -17.91
CA ALA A 73 12.22 -22.28 -18.32
C ALA A 73 11.76 -21.23 -17.27
N TYR A 74 11.96 -21.54 -15.99
CA TYR A 74 11.69 -20.64 -14.89
C TYR A 74 12.58 -19.39 -14.90
N ILE A 75 13.90 -19.54 -15.10
CA ILE A 75 14.81 -18.39 -15.25
C ILE A 75 14.40 -17.53 -16.46
N MET A 76 14.04 -18.16 -17.58
CA MET A 76 13.61 -17.44 -18.77
C MET A 76 12.34 -16.60 -18.51
N LEU A 77 11.39 -17.14 -17.73
CA LEU A 77 10.20 -16.40 -17.31
C LEU A 77 10.55 -15.23 -16.38
N CYS A 78 11.51 -15.40 -15.47
CA CYS A 78 12.02 -14.31 -14.62
C CYS A 78 12.61 -13.18 -15.46
N ILE A 79 13.41 -13.51 -16.47
CA ILE A 79 14.02 -12.53 -17.39
C ILE A 79 12.93 -11.80 -18.18
N LEU A 80 11.93 -12.51 -18.71
CA LEU A 80 10.85 -11.92 -19.50
C LEU A 80 9.96 -10.97 -18.69
N THR A 81 9.77 -11.25 -17.41
CA THR A 81 8.89 -10.47 -16.53
C THR A 81 9.62 -9.35 -15.78
N GLU A 82 10.93 -9.17 -16.01
CA GLU A 82 11.81 -8.25 -15.29
C GLU A 82 11.76 -8.41 -13.76
N LYS A 83 11.33 -9.59 -13.29
CA LYS A 83 11.19 -9.91 -11.87
C LYS A 83 12.36 -10.78 -11.42
N ASN A 84 12.89 -10.47 -10.24
CA ASN A 84 13.86 -11.34 -9.59
C ASN A 84 13.26 -12.73 -9.36
N VAL A 85 14.11 -13.76 -9.37
CA VAL A 85 13.75 -15.18 -9.15
C VAL A 85 12.94 -15.37 -7.85
N LEU A 86 13.11 -14.48 -6.87
CA LEU A 86 12.40 -14.52 -5.58
C LEU A 86 11.13 -13.66 -5.50
N ASN A 87 10.77 -12.93 -6.56
CA ASN A 87 9.71 -11.90 -6.53
C ASN A 87 8.53 -12.18 -7.49
N ILE A 88 8.28 -13.47 -7.77
CA ILE A 88 7.26 -13.91 -8.75
C ILE A 88 5.89 -14.05 -8.09
N PHE A 89 5.83 -14.31 -6.78
CA PHE A 89 4.57 -14.25 -6.07
C PHE A 89 4.09 -12.80 -6.07
N PRO A 90 2.80 -12.54 -6.39
CA PRO A 90 2.24 -11.24 -6.09
C PRO A 90 2.52 -10.97 -4.60
N PRO A 91 2.95 -9.74 -4.24
CA PRO A 91 3.12 -9.43 -2.82
C PRO A 91 1.82 -9.83 -2.12
N VAL A 92 1.93 -10.65 -1.07
CA VAL A 92 0.78 -10.96 -0.22
C VAL A 92 0.14 -9.61 0.11
N PRO A 93 -1.16 -9.41 -0.15
CA PRO A 93 -1.79 -8.13 0.12
C PRO A 93 -1.54 -7.82 1.59
N VAL A 94 -0.69 -6.82 1.84
CA VAL A 94 -0.39 -6.39 3.19
C VAL A 94 -1.73 -5.96 3.78
N ILE A 95 -2.15 -6.61 4.87
CA ILE A 95 -3.34 -6.20 5.61
C ILE A 95 -3.05 -4.77 6.03
N LYS A 96 -3.67 -3.82 5.33
CA LYS A 96 -3.40 -2.40 5.49
C LYS A 96 -3.57 -2.02 6.96
N GLU A 97 -2.67 -1.18 7.44
CA GLU A 97 -2.71 -0.73 8.83
C GLU A 97 -4.08 -0.11 9.13
N ASN A 98 -4.62 -0.45 10.29
CA ASN A 98 -5.88 0.08 10.77
C ASN A 98 -5.58 1.23 11.73
N ARG A 99 -6.09 2.42 11.44
CA ARG A 99 -6.08 3.57 12.33
C ARG A 99 -7.21 3.43 13.34
N ILE A 100 -6.94 3.79 14.59
CA ILE A 100 -7.97 3.93 15.62
C ILE A 100 -8.50 5.36 15.53
N ILE A 101 -9.80 5.50 15.31
CA ILE A 101 -10.52 6.78 15.25
C ILE A 101 -11.49 6.89 16.43
N ASN A 102 -11.74 8.11 16.89
CA ASN A 102 -12.75 8.39 17.92
C ASN A 102 -14.05 8.75 17.23
N VAL A 103 -15.10 7.96 17.43
CA VAL A 103 -16.44 8.18 16.87
C VAL A 103 -17.35 8.69 17.98
N TYR A 104 -18.07 9.77 17.71
CA TYR A 104 -19.08 10.31 18.61
C TYR A 104 -20.47 9.97 18.10
N MET A 105 -21.36 9.61 19.01
CA MET A 105 -22.73 9.25 18.66
C MET A 105 -23.69 9.53 19.82
N PRO A 106 -24.99 9.76 19.53
CA PRO A 106 -25.98 9.96 20.57
C PRO A 106 -26.20 8.69 21.40
N SER A 107 -26.28 8.84 22.73
CA SER A 107 -26.65 7.79 23.69
C SER A 107 -28.11 7.36 23.53
N GLU A 108 -28.49 6.23 24.15
CA GLU A 108 -29.86 5.76 24.23
C GLU A 108 -30.78 6.88 24.76
N LYS A 109 -31.87 7.20 24.04
CA LYS A 109 -32.80 8.31 24.33
C LYS A 109 -32.26 9.73 24.09
N CYS A 110 -31.12 9.89 23.42
CA CYS A 110 -30.59 11.18 23.00
C CYS A 110 -30.36 12.17 24.17
N THR A 111 -29.83 11.71 25.31
CA THR A 111 -29.49 12.58 26.45
C THR A 111 -28.07 13.14 26.36
N GLU A 112 -27.12 12.34 25.89
CA GLU A 112 -25.69 12.68 25.87
C GLU A 112 -25.00 12.17 24.60
N ILE A 113 -23.80 12.69 24.30
CA ILE A 113 -22.94 12.23 23.19
C ILE A 113 -21.84 11.33 23.77
N ILE A 114 -21.86 10.06 23.39
CA ILE A 114 -20.86 9.06 23.80
C ILE A 114 -19.69 9.06 22.82
N ARG A 115 -18.49 8.77 23.34
CA ARG A 115 -17.26 8.53 22.56
C ARG A 115 -16.93 7.04 22.51
N GLU A 116 -16.70 6.53 21.31
CA GLU A 116 -16.29 5.14 21.07
C GLU A 116 -15.06 5.09 20.17
N GLN A 117 -14.15 4.15 20.40
CA GLN A 117 -12.97 3.96 19.55
C GLN A 117 -13.24 2.88 18.50
N ARG A 118 -13.05 3.21 17.22
CA ARG A 118 -13.24 2.27 16.11
C ARG A 118 -12.00 2.15 15.25
N ARG A 119 -11.78 0.95 14.72
CA ARG A 119 -10.71 0.69 13.74
C ARG A 119 -11.23 0.97 12.34
N VAL A 120 -10.54 1.84 11.61
CA VAL A 120 -10.82 2.18 10.21
C VAL A 120 -9.51 2.09 9.41
N PHE A 121 -9.60 1.76 8.12
CA PHE A 121 -8.43 1.66 7.25
C PHE A 121 -7.69 3.00 7.16
N SER A 122 -6.37 2.98 7.35
CA SER A 122 -5.54 4.21 7.41
C SER A 122 -5.36 4.91 6.05
N ASP A 123 -5.37 4.17 4.94
CA ASP A 123 -5.08 4.69 3.59
C ASP A 123 -6.31 5.26 2.85
N LEU A 124 -7.25 5.88 3.56
CA LEU A 124 -8.41 6.50 2.92
C LEU A 124 -8.13 7.97 2.64
N GLU A 125 -8.42 8.40 1.40
CA GLU A 125 -8.57 9.82 1.06
C GLU A 125 -9.59 10.47 2.01
N ASP A 126 -9.40 11.76 2.33
CA ASP A 126 -10.21 12.47 3.32
C ASP A 126 -11.73 12.36 3.04
N GLU A 127 -12.14 12.45 1.77
CA GLU A 127 -13.53 12.29 1.36
C GLU A 127 -14.07 10.89 1.68
N LYS A 128 -13.29 9.84 1.38
CA LYS A 128 -13.65 8.44 1.67
C LYS A 128 -13.68 8.17 3.18
N LEU A 129 -12.81 8.83 3.93
CA LEU A 129 -12.77 8.78 5.38
C LEU A 129 -14.03 9.42 5.97
N VAL A 130 -14.40 10.63 5.53
CA VAL A 130 -15.65 11.30 5.94
C VAL A 130 -16.87 10.45 5.59
N HIS A 131 -16.90 9.88 4.38
CA HIS A 131 -17.95 8.96 3.96
C HIS A 131 -18.08 7.79 4.94
N ARG A 132 -16.96 7.18 5.34
CA ARG A 132 -16.96 6.07 6.30
C ARG A 132 -17.41 6.53 7.69
N ILE A 133 -16.93 7.67 8.18
CA ILE A 133 -17.34 8.25 9.46
C ILE A 133 -18.85 8.46 9.49
N PHE A 134 -19.42 9.04 8.43
CA PHE A 134 -20.84 9.32 8.36
C PHE A 134 -21.66 8.04 8.58
N TYR A 135 -21.33 6.95 7.88
CA TYR A 135 -22.01 5.66 8.07
C TYR A 135 -21.75 5.04 9.44
N LEU A 136 -20.59 5.27 10.07
CA LEU A 136 -20.32 4.79 11.42
C LEU A 136 -21.17 5.51 12.47
N VAL A 137 -21.37 6.82 12.33
CA VAL A 137 -22.23 7.61 13.23
C VAL A 137 -23.70 7.24 13.01
N ALA A 138 -24.14 7.11 11.75
CA ALA A 138 -25.51 6.74 11.40
C ALA A 138 -25.87 5.31 11.84
N ALA A 139 -24.91 4.38 11.85
CA ALA A 139 -25.13 3.02 12.34
C ALA A 139 -25.32 2.95 13.87
N GLY A 140 -24.96 4.00 14.61
CA GLY A 140 -24.98 3.99 16.08
C GLY A 140 -23.85 3.16 16.70
N SER A 141 -23.95 2.93 18.00
CA SER A 141 -22.96 2.24 18.84
C SER A 141 -22.94 0.73 18.59
N GLN A 142 -21.76 0.12 18.75
CA GLN A 142 -21.63 -1.35 18.74
C GLN A 142 -22.03 -1.96 20.08
N TYR A 143 -22.01 -1.17 21.16
CA TYR A 143 -22.24 -1.62 22.53
C TYR A 143 -23.67 -1.35 22.99
N GLU A 144 -24.26 -0.24 22.52
CA GLU A 144 -25.62 0.18 22.88
C GLU A 144 -26.54 0.20 21.64
N ASN A 145 -27.82 -0.12 21.82
CA ASN A 145 -28.81 -0.08 20.74
C ASN A 145 -29.28 1.36 20.45
N THR A 146 -28.36 2.16 19.91
CA THR A 146 -28.58 3.58 19.57
C THR A 146 -28.95 3.80 18.10
N MET A 147 -29.05 2.73 17.31
CA MET A 147 -29.46 2.80 15.90
C MET A 147 -30.87 3.39 15.76
N SER A 148 -31.74 3.19 16.75
CA SER A 148 -33.09 3.77 16.81
C SER A 148 -33.11 5.31 16.85
N ASN A 149 -32.02 5.95 17.29
CA ASN A 149 -31.91 7.41 17.32
C ASN A 149 -31.78 8.03 15.92
N VAL A 150 -31.41 7.24 14.90
CA VAL A 150 -31.24 7.70 13.53
C VAL A 150 -32.18 6.89 12.62
N PRO A 151 -33.47 7.28 12.51
CA PRO A 151 -34.52 6.50 11.84
C PRO A 151 -34.50 6.59 10.31
N ALA A 152 -33.34 6.89 9.75
CA ALA A 152 -33.16 7.41 8.40
C ALA A 152 -32.08 6.64 7.65
N ARG A 153 -32.41 6.17 6.44
CA ARG A 153 -31.39 5.65 5.52
C ARG A 153 -30.87 6.76 4.63
N PHE A 154 -29.57 7.00 4.73
CA PHE A 154 -28.90 8.03 3.94
C PHE A 154 -28.16 7.43 2.76
N ILE A 155 -28.21 8.19 1.66
CA ILE A 155 -27.33 7.99 0.52
C ILE A 155 -26.57 9.31 0.37
N ILE A 156 -25.25 9.24 0.55
CA ILE A 156 -24.38 10.40 0.31
C ILE A 156 -24.19 10.53 -1.19
N LYS A 157 -24.56 11.69 -1.75
CA LYS A 157 -24.39 11.98 -3.17
C LYS A 157 -22.96 12.40 -3.47
N MET A 158 -22.46 13.39 -2.72
CA MET A 158 -21.11 13.91 -2.82
C MET A 158 -20.65 14.54 -1.51
N ILE A 159 -19.33 14.61 -1.34
CA ILE A 159 -18.65 15.27 -0.22
C ILE A 159 -17.69 16.27 -0.83
N TRP A 160 -17.69 17.51 -0.33
CA TRP A 160 -16.74 18.54 -0.72
C TRP A 160 -16.00 19.05 0.50
N ILE A 161 -14.68 19.20 0.39
CA ILE A 161 -13.86 19.84 1.41
C ILE A 161 -13.34 21.13 0.79
N ILE A 162 -13.85 22.26 1.27
CA ILE A 162 -13.55 23.59 0.73
C ILE A 162 -12.74 24.35 1.77
N ASP A 163 -11.66 24.98 1.35
CA ASP A 163 -10.91 25.89 2.20
C ASP A 163 -11.71 27.19 2.38
N ASN A 164 -11.92 27.65 3.62
CA ASN A 164 -12.56 28.94 3.83
C ASN A 164 -11.60 30.07 3.44
N GLU A 165 -12.11 31.05 2.68
CA GLU A 165 -11.36 32.23 2.24
C GLU A 165 -10.83 33.06 3.43
N ASP A 166 -11.53 33.03 4.56
CA ASP A 166 -11.19 33.75 5.79
C ASP A 166 -10.02 33.13 6.59
N GLY A 167 -9.40 32.06 6.08
CA GLY A 167 -8.28 31.38 6.74
C GLY A 167 -8.68 30.56 7.97
N ASP A 168 -9.98 30.42 8.25
CA ASP A 168 -10.50 29.76 9.44
C ASP A 168 -10.59 28.22 9.29
N GLY A 169 -9.76 27.62 8.44
CA GLY A 169 -9.70 26.18 8.17
C GLY A 169 -10.65 25.72 7.06
N LYS A 170 -10.83 24.40 6.95
CA LYS A 170 -11.65 23.77 5.90
C LYS A 170 -13.08 23.53 6.38
N THR A 171 -14.04 23.74 5.49
CA THR A 171 -15.45 23.38 5.67
C THR A 171 -15.76 22.12 4.87
N CYS A 172 -16.31 21.11 5.53
CA CYS A 172 -16.77 19.88 4.91
C CYS A 172 -18.28 19.99 4.60
N LEU A 173 -18.65 19.89 3.34
CA LEU A 173 -20.03 19.85 2.86
C LEU A 173 -20.38 18.41 2.50
N ILE A 174 -21.48 17.89 3.05
CA ILE A 174 -21.97 16.54 2.76
C ILE A 174 -23.37 16.69 2.14
N ASP A 175 -23.49 16.38 0.85
CA ASP A 175 -24.77 16.40 0.14
C ASP A 175 -25.44 15.03 0.23
N LEU A 176 -26.63 15.03 0.83
CA LEU A 176 -27.46 13.85 1.05
C LEU A 176 -28.59 13.83 0.02
N MET A 177 -28.87 12.63 -0.49
CA MET A 177 -30.11 12.35 -1.18
C MET A 177 -31.29 12.35 -0.21
N PRO A 178 -32.53 12.56 -0.71
CA PRO A 178 -33.73 12.60 0.13
C PRO A 178 -33.83 11.32 0.97
N VAL A 179 -34.02 11.56 2.26
CA VAL A 179 -33.99 10.54 3.30
C VAL A 179 -35.24 9.67 3.20
N MET A 180 -35.06 8.35 3.15
CA MET A 180 -36.16 7.41 3.34
C MET A 180 -36.27 7.13 4.85
N ILE A 181 -37.30 7.70 5.47
CA ILE A 181 -37.65 7.40 6.87
C ILE A 181 -38.29 6.02 6.91
N GLU A 182 -37.80 5.15 7.79
CA GLU A 182 -38.43 3.85 8.02
C GLU A 182 -39.81 4.08 8.68
N LYS A 183 -40.88 3.58 8.06
CA LYS A 183 -42.28 3.95 8.37
C LYS A 183 -42.78 3.56 9.77
N GLU A 184 -41.95 2.87 10.57
CA GLU A 184 -42.36 2.25 11.84
C GLU A 184 -41.47 2.67 13.04
N THR A 185 -40.53 3.60 12.86
CA THR A 185 -39.65 4.05 13.95
C THR A 185 -40.15 5.35 14.60
N ALA A 186 -40.30 5.31 15.93
CA ALA A 186 -40.61 6.49 16.72
C ALA A 186 -39.41 7.45 16.70
N VAL A 187 -39.61 8.65 16.14
CA VAL A 187 -38.58 9.68 16.12
C VAL A 187 -38.41 10.26 17.54
N VAL A 188 -37.18 10.18 18.06
CA VAL A 188 -36.84 10.82 19.34
C VAL A 188 -36.62 12.32 19.10
N LYS A 189 -37.31 13.16 19.85
CA LYS A 189 -37.21 14.62 19.73
C LYS A 189 -35.77 15.09 20.01
N GLY A 190 -35.20 15.89 19.11
CA GLY A 190 -33.83 16.42 19.25
C GLY A 190 -32.74 15.46 18.78
N SER A 191 -33.13 14.26 18.32
CA SER A 191 -32.19 13.28 17.76
C SER A 191 -31.44 13.80 16.55
N GLU A 192 -32.09 14.62 15.72
CA GLU A 192 -31.47 15.18 14.53
C GLU A 192 -30.35 16.16 14.88
N GLN A 193 -30.58 17.04 15.85
CA GLN A 193 -29.58 18.00 16.29
C GLN A 193 -28.36 17.29 16.91
N MET A 194 -28.62 16.32 17.79
CA MET A 194 -27.56 15.52 18.41
C MET A 194 -26.77 14.72 17.39
N PHE A 195 -27.43 14.19 16.35
CA PHE A 195 -26.74 13.53 15.25
C PHE A 195 -25.81 14.50 14.49
N ARG A 196 -26.28 15.71 14.18
CA ARG A 196 -25.46 16.73 13.51
C ARG A 196 -24.23 17.10 14.34
N GLU A 197 -24.43 17.34 15.63
CA GLU A 197 -23.34 17.70 16.56
C GLU A 197 -22.34 16.55 16.73
N ALA A 198 -22.83 15.31 16.87
CA ALA A 198 -21.98 14.12 16.96
C ALA A 198 -21.18 13.88 15.67
N LEU A 199 -21.82 14.06 14.51
CA LEU A 199 -21.16 13.94 13.21
C LEU A 199 -20.08 15.02 13.06
N GLU A 200 -20.40 16.27 13.35
CA GLU A 200 -19.46 17.39 13.28
C GLU A 200 -18.25 17.14 14.16
N LYS A 201 -18.47 16.79 15.44
CA LYS A 201 -17.40 16.48 16.39
C LYS A 201 -16.53 15.32 15.92
N THR A 202 -17.13 14.29 15.33
CA THR A 202 -16.40 13.14 14.80
C THR A 202 -15.52 13.51 13.61
N VAL A 203 -16.04 14.28 12.65
CA VAL A 203 -15.27 14.65 11.46
C VAL A 203 -14.13 15.60 11.83
N VAL A 204 -14.40 16.62 12.66
CA VAL A 204 -13.40 17.62 13.09
C VAL A 204 -12.23 16.97 13.83
N GLU A 205 -12.48 15.98 14.68
CA GLU A 205 -11.41 15.32 15.43
C GLU A 205 -10.56 14.39 14.57
N ASN A 206 -11.14 13.76 13.54
CA ASN A 206 -10.46 12.71 12.77
C ASN A 206 -9.85 13.19 11.44
N VAL A 207 -10.40 14.25 10.84
CA VAL A 207 -9.96 14.79 9.55
C VAL A 207 -9.16 16.07 9.76
N PRO A 208 -7.85 16.08 9.44
CA PRO A 208 -7.00 17.23 9.69
C PRO A 208 -7.45 18.45 8.88
N GLY A 209 -7.58 19.60 9.56
CA GLY A 209 -7.89 20.88 8.94
C GLY A 209 -9.38 21.17 8.76
N VAL A 210 -10.29 20.21 8.95
CA VAL A 210 -11.73 20.46 8.93
C VAL A 210 -12.16 21.07 10.26
N LYS A 211 -12.79 22.25 10.24
CA LYS A 211 -13.33 22.89 11.45
C LYS A 211 -14.86 22.87 11.54
N LYS A 212 -15.54 22.74 10.40
CA LYS A 212 -16.99 22.83 10.33
C LYS A 212 -17.55 21.80 9.36
N VAL A 213 -18.68 21.20 9.72
CA VAL A 213 -19.41 20.27 8.85
C VAL A 213 -20.80 20.80 8.57
N ILE A 214 -21.20 20.82 7.29
CA ILE A 214 -22.51 21.28 6.85
C ILE A 214 -23.18 20.15 6.07
N LEU A 215 -24.33 19.70 6.59
CA LEU A 215 -25.21 18.77 5.89
C LEU A 215 -26.14 19.52 4.94
N LEU A 216 -26.19 19.05 3.70
CA LEU A 216 -27.07 19.53 2.64
C LEU A 216 -28.03 18.40 2.24
N GLU A 217 -29.27 18.74 1.91
CA GLU A 217 -30.19 17.81 1.25
C GLU A 217 -30.53 18.34 -0.14
N LYS A 218 -30.14 17.61 -1.19
CA LYS A 218 -30.24 18.08 -2.59
C LYS A 218 -29.64 19.48 -2.79
N GLY A 219 -28.52 19.77 -2.13
CA GLY A 219 -27.85 21.08 -2.18
C GLY A 219 -28.47 22.18 -1.32
N VAL A 220 -29.51 21.91 -0.51
CA VAL A 220 -30.10 22.90 0.41
C VAL A 220 -29.56 22.70 1.83
N PRO A 221 -28.89 23.71 2.42
CA PRO A 221 -28.41 23.64 3.80
C PRO A 221 -29.53 23.78 4.83
N GLY A 222 -29.35 23.15 5.99
CA GLY A 222 -30.19 23.40 7.17
C GLY A 222 -31.62 22.84 7.09
N LYS A 223 -31.97 22.10 6.03
CA LYS A 223 -33.25 21.41 5.94
C LYS A 223 -33.32 20.30 6.99
N ARG A 224 -34.46 20.19 7.68
CA ARG A 224 -34.70 19.12 8.66
C ARG A 224 -34.78 17.78 7.95
N LEU A 225 -34.05 16.80 8.45
CA LEU A 225 -33.90 15.48 7.84
C LEU A 225 -34.99 14.51 8.31
N TRP A 226 -35.35 14.53 9.59
CA TRP A 226 -36.41 13.65 10.13
C TRP A 226 -37.12 14.17 11.39
N ASP A 227 -36.62 15.19 12.08
CA ASP A 227 -37.37 15.86 13.16
C ASP A 227 -38.37 16.83 12.51
N ILE A 228 -39.64 16.42 12.34
CA ILE A 228 -40.72 17.25 11.77
C ILE A 228 -41.36 18.10 12.88
#